data_AF-A0A7H8KZJ9-F1
#
_entry.id   AF-A0A7H8KZJ9-F1
#
_cell.length_a   1.000
_cell.length_b   1.000
_cell.length_c   1.000
_cell.angle_alpha   90.00
_cell.angle_beta   90.00
_cell.angle_gamma   90.00
#
_symmetry.space_group_name_H-M   'P 1'
#
loop_
_entity.id
_entity.type
_entity.pdbx_description
1 polymer ?
#
loop_
_entity_poly.entity_id
_entity_poly.type
_entity_poly.pdbx_seq_one_letter_code
_entity_poly.pdbx_strand_id
1 'polypeptide(L)'
;MSVLPQQGLPRCRRCGTPVHWTITASGARLAVDANPCAMGSTAVYRDGIGTIRSRRPTAELPLLPYERLHLPHVATCTADAVRRNPGRRRAS
;
A
#
# COMPACT_ATOMS: atom_id res chain seq x y z
N MET A 1 13.69 -6.10 -14.28
CA MET A 1 12.90 -6.12 -13.03
C MET A 1 11.53 -6.69 -13.35
N SER A 2 11.38 -8.01 -13.24
CA SER A 2 10.14 -8.70 -13.62
C SER A 2 9.10 -8.50 -12.53
N VAL A 3 8.04 -7.74 -12.83
CA VAL A 3 6.85 -7.65 -11.98
C VAL A 3 6.17 -9.02 -12.09
N LEU A 4 6.44 -9.92 -11.14
CA LEU A 4 5.72 -11.19 -11.04
C LEU A 4 4.21 -10.88 -11.09
N PRO A 5 3.42 -11.58 -11.91
CA PRO A 5 2.02 -11.29 -12.05
C PRO A 5 1.37 -11.49 -10.67
N GLN A 6 0.73 -10.43 -10.18
CA GLN A 6 0.12 -10.30 -8.85
C GLN A 6 -1.16 -11.16 -8.70
N GLN A 7 -1.17 -12.35 -9.28
CA GLN A 7 -2.32 -13.25 -9.31
C GLN A 7 -2.64 -13.71 -7.88
N GLY A 8 -3.91 -13.59 -7.48
CA GLY A 8 -4.38 -13.99 -6.15
C GLY A 8 -4.31 -12.92 -5.05
N LEU A 9 -3.78 -11.72 -5.34
CA LEU A 9 -3.79 -10.62 -4.37
C LEU A 9 -5.18 -9.99 -4.24
N PRO A 10 -5.60 -9.60 -3.02
CA PRO A 10 -6.83 -8.87 -2.85
C PRO A 10 -6.76 -7.51 -3.56
N ARG A 11 -7.90 -7.07 -4.09
CA ARG A 11 -8.00 -5.81 -4.84
C ARG A 11 -8.69 -4.74 -4.01
N CYS A 12 -8.28 -3.50 -4.22
CA CYS A 12 -9.00 -2.36 -3.68
C CYS A 12 -10.42 -2.32 -4.27
N ARG A 13 -11.45 -2.27 -3.43
CA ARG A 13 -12.85 -2.25 -3.88
C ARG A 13 -13.23 -0.97 -4.63
N ARG A 14 -12.42 0.09 -4.56
CA ARG A 14 -12.67 1.39 -5.21
C ARG A 14 -12.03 1.50 -6.59
N CYS A 15 -10.72 1.24 -6.69
CA CYS A 15 -9.97 1.40 -7.94
C CYS A 15 -9.59 0.08 -8.62
N GLY A 16 -9.86 -1.08 -7.99
CA GLY A 16 -9.58 -2.40 -8.57
C GLY A 16 -8.10 -2.81 -8.62
N THR A 17 -7.17 -1.93 -8.21
CA THR A 17 -5.75 -2.25 -8.19
C THR A 17 -5.41 -3.25 -7.08
N PRO A 18 -4.42 -4.13 -7.29
CA PRO A 18 -4.00 -5.08 -6.24
C PRO A 18 -3.36 -4.35 -5.06
N VAL A 19 -3.67 -4.82 -3.85
CA VAL A 19 -3.17 -4.25 -2.59
C VAL A 19 -2.80 -5.38 -1.62
N HIS A 20 -1.93 -5.09 -0.66
CA HIS A 20 -1.83 -5.89 0.56
C HIS A 20 -2.69 -5.26 1.65
N TRP A 21 -3.51 -6.08 2.31
CA TRP A 21 -4.15 -5.69 3.57
C TRP A 21 -3.23 -6.01 4.73
N THR A 22 -2.78 -4.98 5.41
CA THR A 22 -1.83 -5.08 6.53
C THR A 22 -2.49 -4.67 7.84
N ILE A 23 -1.91 -5.09 8.95
CA ILE A 23 -2.28 -4.64 10.30
C ILE A 23 -1.19 -3.71 10.82
N THR A 24 -1.55 -2.49 11.21
CA THR A 24 -0.64 -1.52 11.80
C THR A 24 -0.25 -1.93 13.22
N ALA A 25 0.79 -1.31 13.79
CA ALA A 25 1.17 -1.49 15.19
C ALA A 25 0.02 -1.21 16.17
N SER A 26 -0.91 -0.31 15.82
CA SER A 26 -2.12 0.00 16.60
C SER A 26 -3.29 -0.97 16.38
N GLY A 27 -3.12 -2.02 15.56
CA GLY A 27 -4.17 -2.99 15.23
C GLY A 27 -5.14 -2.55 14.13
N ALA A 28 -4.95 -1.36 13.54
CA ALA A 28 -5.79 -0.88 12.45
C ALA A 28 -5.43 -1.58 11.13
N ARG A 29 -6.41 -1.73 10.23
CA ARG A 29 -6.17 -2.26 8.88
C ARG A 29 -5.72 -1.15 7.94
N LEU A 30 -4.61 -1.36 7.25
CA LEU A 30 -4.08 -0.44 6.24
C LEU A 30 -3.87 -1.18 4.92
N ALA A 31 -4.44 -0.66 3.83
CA ALA A 31 -4.10 -1.07 2.48
C ALA A 31 -2.81 -0.39 2.04
N VAL A 32 -1.89 -1.18 1.50
CA VAL A 32 -0.67 -0.71 0.83
C VAL A 32 -0.64 -1.27 -0.58
N ASP A 33 0.02 -0.54 -1.48
CA ASP A 33 0.19 -1.01 -2.85
C ASP A 33 0.94 -2.34 -2.88
N ALA A 34 0.52 -3.25 -3.75
CA ALA A 34 1.10 -4.60 -3.79
C ALA A 34 2.57 -4.61 -4.23
N ASN A 35 2.98 -3.66 -5.08
CA ASN A 35 4.37 -3.57 -5.52
C ASN A 35 5.19 -2.74 -4.50
N PRO A 36 6.32 -3.26 -3.99
CA PRO A 36 7.22 -2.46 -3.17
C PRO A 36 7.76 -1.24 -3.94
N CYS A 37 7.99 -0.16 -3.22
CA CYS A 37 8.47 1.10 -3.75
C CYS A 37 9.56 1.66 -2.82
N ALA A 38 10.74 1.99 -3.37
CA ALA A 38 11.83 2.58 -2.59
C ALA A 38 11.48 3.95 -2.01
N MET A 39 10.54 4.67 -2.63
CA MET A 39 9.99 5.93 -2.11
C MET A 39 8.80 5.73 -1.16
N GLY A 40 8.48 4.47 -0.84
CA GLY A 40 7.41 4.12 0.08
C GLY A 40 7.69 4.60 1.50
N SER A 41 6.63 4.96 2.22
CA SER A 41 6.71 5.41 3.62
C SER A 41 6.24 4.36 4.63
N THR A 42 5.82 3.18 4.15
CA THR A 42 5.29 2.10 4.98
C THR A 42 6.16 0.87 4.86
N ALA A 43 6.77 0.46 5.97
CA ALA A 43 7.47 -0.82 6.06
C ALA A 43 6.43 -1.93 6.23
N VAL A 44 6.51 -2.96 5.40
CA VAL A 44 5.63 -4.12 5.38
C VAL A 44 6.47 -5.37 5.63
N TYR A 45 5.97 -6.25 6.49
CA TYR A 45 6.61 -7.53 6.78
C TYR A 45 5.56 -8.58 7.10
N ARG A 46 5.99 -9.85 7.06
CA ARG A 46 5.17 -10.98 7.50
C ARG A 46 5.64 -11.42 8.88
N ASP A 47 4.70 -11.47 9.82
CA ASP A 47 4.96 -11.90 11.20
C ASP A 47 5.06 -13.43 11.31
N GLY A 48 5.49 -13.95 12.45
CA GLY A 48 5.70 -15.39 12.68
C GLY A 48 4.45 -16.26 12.49
N ILE A 49 3.26 -15.69 12.74
CA ILE A 49 1.96 -16.36 12.50
C ILE A 49 1.44 -16.17 11.06
N GLY A 50 2.25 -15.57 10.18
CA GLY A 50 1.91 -15.36 8.78
C GLY A 50 1.06 -14.10 8.49
N THR A 51 0.73 -13.31 9.51
CA THR A 51 -0.01 -12.04 9.35
C THR A 51 0.88 -11.00 8.67
N ILE A 52 0.33 -10.26 7.70
CA ILE A 52 1.03 -9.14 7.08
C ILE A 52 0.85 -7.91 7.98
N ARG A 53 1.97 -7.40 8.52
CA ARG A 53 2.00 -6.23 9.38
C ARG A 53 2.63 -5.05 8.66
N SER A 54 2.30 -3.85 9.14
CA SER A 54 2.91 -2.62 8.67
C SER A 54 3.25 -1.66 9.80
N ARG A 55 4.29 -0.86 9.57
CA ARG A 55 4.67 0.23 10.46
C ARG A 55 5.33 1.36 9.67
N ARG A 56 5.48 2.51 10.31
CA ARG A 56 6.27 3.62 9.77
C ARG A 56 7.72 3.47 10.23
N PRO A 57 8.70 3.35 9.33
CA PRO A 57 10.11 3.44 9.70
C PRO A 57 10.44 4.86 10.15
N THR A 58 11.27 4.98 11.18
CA THR A 58 11.73 6.24 11.78
C THR A 58 13.24 6.22 11.93
N ALA A 59 13.85 7.34 12.29
CA ALA A 59 15.29 7.38 12.57
C ALA A 59 15.69 6.46 13.73
N GLU A 60 14.86 6.38 14.76
CA GLU A 60 15.06 5.53 15.94
C GLU A 60 14.80 4.05 15.66
N LEU A 61 13.86 3.75 14.76
CA LEU A 61 13.53 2.40 14.35
C LEU A 61 13.57 2.30 12.81
N PRO A 62 14.79 2.21 12.24
CA PRO A 62 15.00 2.23 10.80
C PRO A 62 14.43 0.97 10.13
N LEU A 63 14.41 0.97 8.79
CA LEU A 63 13.96 -0.17 8.01
C LEU A 63 14.81 -1.41 8.29
N LEU A 64 14.16 -2.53 8.62
CA LEU A 64 14.83 -3.80 8.90
C LEU A 64 15.01 -4.63 7.62
N PRO A 65 16.00 -5.56 7.56
CA PRO A 65 16.32 -6.29 6.32
C PRO A 65 15.18 -7.14 5.75
N TYR A 66 14.28 -7.62 6.61
CA TYR A 66 13.11 -8.42 6.24
C TYR A 66 11.88 -7.57 5.90
N GLU A 67 11.95 -6.25 6.10
CA GLU A 67 10.89 -5.34 5.73
C GLU A 67 11.05 -4.91 4.26
N ARG A 68 9.92 -4.56 3.63
CA ARG A 68 9.90 -3.91 2.32
C ARG A 68 9.11 -2.62 2.42
N LEU A 69 9.56 -1.58 1.72
CA LEU A 69 8.84 -0.31 1.66
C LEU A 69 7.73 -0.39 0.61
N HIS A 70 6.56 0.10 0.99
CA HIS A 70 5.39 0.22 0.15
C HIS A 70 4.75 1.60 0.33
N LEU A 71 3.93 1.98 -0.63
CA LEU A 71 3.12 3.19 -0.54
C LEU A 71 1.77 2.88 0.14
N PRO A 72 1.30 3.72 1.09
CA PRO A 72 -0.07 3.64 1.56
C PRO A 72 -1.04 3.82 0.38
N HIS A 73 -1.93 2.86 0.17
CA HIS A 73 -2.81 2.87 -1.01
C HIS A 73 -3.76 4.08 -1.01
N VAL A 74 -4.12 4.61 0.17
CA VAL A 74 -4.92 5.84 0.27
C VAL A 74 -4.29 7.03 -0.46
N ALA A 75 -2.96 7.07 -0.60
CA ALA A 75 -2.25 8.12 -1.31
C ALA A 75 -2.22 7.90 -2.84
N THR A 76 -2.33 6.64 -3.30
CA THR A 76 -2.19 6.25 -4.71
C THR A 76 -3.51 5.81 -5.35
N CYS A 77 -4.59 5.72 -4.58
CA CYS A 77 -5.89 5.27 -5.05
C CYS A 77 -6.46 6.23 -6.11
N THR A 78 -6.53 5.76 -7.36
CA THR A 78 -7.03 6.55 -8.49
C THR A 78 -8.52 6.91 -8.38
N ALA A 79 -9.32 6.10 -7.68
CA ALA A 79 -10.72 6.41 -7.41
C ALA A 79 -10.89 7.63 -6.50
N ASP A 80 -9.92 7.89 -5.62
CA ASP A 80 -9.89 9.08 -4.76
C ASP A 80 -9.29 10.29 -5.49
N ALA A 81 -8.29 10.06 -6.36
CA ALA A 81 -7.73 11.11 -7.24
C ALA A 81 -8.80 11.73 -8.16
N VAL A 82 -9.77 10.94 -8.64
CA VAL A 82 -10.93 11.44 -9.41
C VAL A 82 -11.82 12.40 -8.60
N ARG A 83 -11.86 12.28 -7.26
CA ARG A 83 -12.64 13.19 -6.41
C ARG A 83 -11.88 14.47 -6.06
N ARG A 84 -10.55 14.43 -6.01
CA ARG A 84 -9.72 15.61 -5.70
C ARG A 84 -9.61 16.60 -6.86
N ASN A 85 -9.95 16.19 -8.08
CA ASN A 85 -10.01 17.10 -9.24
C ASN A 85 -11.43 17.16 -9.83
N PRO A 86 -12.33 18.00 -9.28
CA PRO A 86 -13.66 18.23 -9.86
C PRO A 86 -13.62 18.96 -11.22
N GLY A 87 -12.46 19.50 -11.65
CA GLY A 87 -12.35 20.40 -12.80
C GLY A 87 -12.29 19.76 -14.19
N ARG A 88 -12.50 18.45 -14.35
CA ARG A 88 -12.36 17.77 -15.67
C ARG A 88 -13.59 16.99 -16.14
N ARG A 89 -14.79 17.47 -15.81
CA ARG A 89 -16.03 16.94 -16.42
C ARG A 89 -16.77 18.03 -17.19
N ARG A 90 -16.96 17.75 -18.49
CA ARG A 90 -17.68 18.47 -19.55
C ARG A 90 -16.85 19.50 -20.33
N ALA A 91 -16.21 19.03 -21.40
CA ALA A 91 -16.35 19.70 -22.68
C ALA A 91 -17.31 18.83 -23.49
N SER A 92 -18.44 19.42 -23.87
CA SER A 92 -19.46 18.88 -24.77
C SER A 92 -18.95 18.84 -26.21
#